data_AF-A0A1V9XP40-F1
#
_entry.id   AF-A0A1V9XP40-F1
#
_cell.length_a   1.000
_cell.length_b   1.000
_cell.length_c   1.000
_cell.angle_alpha   90.00
_cell.angle_beta   90.00
_cell.angle_gamma   90.00
#
_symmetry.space_group_name_H-M   'P 1'
#
loop_
_entity.id
_entity.type
_entity.pdbx_description
1 polymer ?
#
loop_
_entity_poly.entity_id
_entity_poly.type
_entity_poly.pdbx_seq_one_letter_code
_entity_poly.pdbx_strand_id
1 'polypeptide(L)'
;MGIQVNAQRDSNTSYVHAIHTVGSIFMQTITKPWLRHRFLFRLTPEGRAFYKSLDILHSFTRRVINERRMEHQTNVKPSQKKQSEVIGAKKKQAFLDLLLEKHHQNPAALTVEDIAEEVDTFMFEGHDTTAVGVSWCLFLLGHDLVWQQRVVDEIIEVVGDDPTTPITKEHLPKLKYLECVIKIHDGESTHFDRAGTKLLRQKDSKLYIACRPVHFY
;
A
#
# COMPACT_ATOMS: atom_id res chain seq x y z
N MET A 1 -1.92 8.95 0.66
CA MET A 1 -1.06 10.11 0.98
C MET A 1 -1.43 11.40 0.26
N GLY A 2 -2.03 11.31 -0.95
CA GLY A 2 -2.58 12.45 -1.71
C GLY A 2 -1.56 13.46 -2.21
N ILE A 3 -0.31 13.02 -2.30
CA ILE A 3 0.73 13.59 -3.14
C ILE A 3 0.62 13.01 -4.56
N GLN A 4 1.08 13.75 -5.58
CA GLN A 4 1.22 13.23 -6.93
C GLN A 4 2.67 12.80 -7.18
N VAL A 5 2.91 11.49 -7.26
CA VAL A 5 4.26 10.93 -7.49
C VAL A 5 4.57 10.77 -8.99
N ASN A 6 3.56 10.90 -9.87
CA ASN A 6 3.68 10.74 -11.33
C ASN A 6 4.40 9.44 -11.77
N ALA A 7 4.33 8.38 -10.95
CA ALA A 7 5.08 7.14 -11.14
C ALA A 7 4.77 6.39 -12.44
N GLN A 8 3.59 6.62 -13.05
CA GLN A 8 3.24 6.03 -14.36
C GLN A 8 3.91 6.72 -15.55
N ARG A 9 4.31 8.00 -15.39
CA ARG A 9 4.99 8.78 -16.44
C ARG A 9 6.50 8.76 -16.26
N ASP A 10 6.96 8.68 -15.02
CA ASP A 10 8.37 8.59 -14.65
C ASP A 10 8.61 7.27 -13.91
N SER A 11 8.93 6.22 -14.67
CA SER A 11 9.26 4.90 -14.11
C SER A 11 10.62 4.85 -13.42
N ASN A 12 11.45 5.90 -13.58
CA ASN A 12 12.83 5.96 -13.09
C ASN A 12 12.98 6.79 -11.81
N THR A 13 11.93 6.90 -10.99
CA THR A 13 12.07 7.57 -9.69
C THR A 13 12.99 6.78 -8.77
N SER A 14 13.93 7.49 -8.12
CA SER A 14 14.84 6.90 -7.13
C SER A 14 14.08 6.19 -5.99
N TYR A 15 12.84 6.60 -5.72
CA TYR A 15 11.95 6.00 -4.74
C TYR A 15 11.53 4.57 -5.12
N VAL A 16 11.00 4.35 -6.33
CA VAL A 16 10.58 3.02 -6.79
C VAL A 16 11.76 2.05 -6.83
N HIS A 17 12.94 2.51 -7.30
CA HIS A 17 14.15 1.68 -7.29
C HIS A 17 14.62 1.32 -5.86
N ALA A 18 14.52 2.26 -4.92
CA ALA A 18 14.86 2.03 -3.53
C ALA A 18 13.94 0.98 -2.89
N ILE A 19 12.62 1.03 -3.17
CA ILE A 19 11.64 0.03 -2.70
C ILE A 19 12.00 -1.37 -3.20
N HIS A 20 12.19 -1.54 -4.50
CA HIS A 20 12.56 -2.85 -5.07
C HIS A 20 13.88 -3.39 -4.49
N THR A 21 14.85 -2.51 -4.28
CA THR A 21 16.13 -2.88 -3.66
C THR A 21 15.92 -3.37 -2.22
N VAL A 22 15.17 -2.63 -1.41
CA VAL A 22 14.85 -3.00 -0.02
C VAL A 22 14.06 -4.31 0.03
N GLY A 23 13.03 -4.47 -0.80
CA GLY A 23 12.22 -5.69 -0.87
C GLY A 23 13.02 -6.92 -1.29
N SER A 24 13.88 -6.79 -2.31
CA SER A 24 14.73 -7.91 -2.76
C SER A 24 15.74 -8.35 -1.69
N ILE A 25 16.36 -7.39 -1.00
CA ILE A 25 17.30 -7.67 0.09
C ILE A 25 16.56 -8.25 1.29
N PHE A 26 15.34 -7.77 1.60
CA PHE A 26 14.50 -8.35 2.64
C PHE A 26 14.24 -9.84 2.38
N MET A 27 13.85 -10.22 1.17
CA MET A 27 13.68 -11.64 0.79
C MET A 27 14.97 -12.46 0.93
N GLN A 28 16.12 -11.86 0.63
CA GLN A 28 17.42 -12.51 0.86
C GLN A 28 17.71 -12.69 2.36
N THR A 29 17.37 -11.74 3.21
CA THR A 29 17.57 -11.88 4.67
C THR A 29 16.66 -12.94 5.31
N ILE A 30 15.50 -13.22 4.71
CA ILE A 30 14.64 -14.33 5.11
C ILE A 30 15.28 -15.67 4.77
N THR A 31 15.88 -15.79 3.57
CA THR A 31 16.41 -17.06 3.04
C THR A 31 17.86 -17.34 3.44
N LYS A 32 18.65 -16.31 3.79
CA LYS A 32 20.09 -16.39 4.10
C LYS A 32 20.36 -15.97 5.55
N PRO A 33 20.40 -16.91 6.52
CA PRO A 33 20.53 -16.59 7.94
C PRO A 33 21.79 -15.77 8.31
N TRP A 34 22.87 -15.88 7.56
CA TRP A 34 24.11 -15.11 7.80
C TRP A 34 23.97 -13.60 7.51
N LEU A 35 22.98 -13.19 6.71
CA LEU A 35 22.65 -11.78 6.48
C LEU A 35 21.82 -11.18 7.63
N ARG A 36 21.36 -11.98 8.61
CA ARG A 36 20.57 -11.48 9.75
C ARG A 36 21.43 -10.75 10.79
N HIS A 37 22.72 -11.04 10.87
CA HIS A 37 23.61 -10.38 11.82
C HIS A 37 23.93 -8.95 11.37
N ARG A 38 23.37 -7.94 12.06
CA ARG A 38 23.39 -6.52 11.66
C ARG A 38 24.79 -5.98 11.33
N PHE A 39 25.80 -6.37 12.09
CA PHE A 39 27.18 -5.95 11.83
C PHE A 39 27.74 -6.57 10.55
N LEU A 40 27.55 -7.88 10.34
CA LEU A 40 28.07 -8.58 9.16
C LEU A 40 27.35 -8.07 7.91
N PHE A 41 26.03 -7.90 8.01
CA PHE A 41 25.20 -7.33 6.96
C PHE A 41 25.68 -5.96 6.51
N ARG A 42 25.97 -5.04 7.45
CA ARG A 42 26.47 -3.69 7.12
C ARG A 42 27.79 -3.70 6.33
N LEU A 43 28.61 -4.73 6.52
CA LEU A 43 29.87 -4.89 5.80
C LEU A 43 29.70 -5.47 4.39
N THR A 44 28.55 -6.07 4.06
CA THR A 44 28.31 -6.63 2.72
C THR A 44 27.89 -5.54 1.72
N PRO A 45 28.07 -5.78 0.40
CA PRO A 45 27.52 -4.91 -0.64
C PRO A 45 26.00 -4.73 -0.53
N GLU A 46 25.28 -5.80 -0.18
CA GLU A 46 23.82 -5.79 0.00
C GLU A 46 23.43 -4.89 1.17
N GLY A 47 24.11 -4.96 2.32
CA GLY A 47 23.79 -4.08 3.44
C GLY A 47 24.09 -2.61 3.15
N ARG A 48 25.16 -2.31 2.40
CA ARG A 48 25.43 -0.93 1.94
C ARG A 48 24.33 -0.42 1.01
N ALA A 49 23.91 -1.24 0.05
CA ALA A 49 22.80 -0.90 -0.85
C ALA A 49 21.49 -0.71 -0.07
N PHE A 50 21.20 -1.58 0.89
CA PHE A 50 20.02 -1.49 1.77
C PHE A 50 19.97 -0.17 2.52
N TYR A 51 21.05 0.22 3.22
CA TYR A 51 21.09 1.46 3.99
C TYR A 51 21.03 2.72 3.10
N LYS A 52 21.62 2.68 1.90
CA LYS A 52 21.50 3.76 0.92
C LYS A 52 20.05 3.91 0.44
N SER A 53 19.39 2.80 0.12
CA SER A 53 17.99 2.80 -0.31
C SER A 53 17.05 3.23 0.82
N LEU A 54 17.32 2.81 2.07
CA LEU A 54 16.57 3.30 3.24
C LEU A 54 16.66 4.82 3.39
N ASP A 55 17.84 5.42 3.19
CA ASP A 55 17.96 6.88 3.28
C ASP A 55 17.11 7.59 2.22
N ILE A 56 17.05 7.04 1.00
CA ILE A 56 16.18 7.53 -0.07
C ILE A 56 14.71 7.44 0.36
N LEU A 57 14.26 6.29 0.90
CA LEU A 57 12.88 6.10 1.37
C LEU A 57 12.52 7.10 2.47
N HIS A 58 13.32 7.18 3.53
CA HIS A 58 13.07 8.13 4.62
C HIS A 58 13.11 9.59 4.13
N SER A 59 14.01 9.93 3.19
CA SER A 59 14.07 11.28 2.61
C SER A 59 12.79 11.63 1.83
N PHE A 60 12.21 10.65 1.13
CA PHE A 60 10.96 10.80 0.42
C PHE A 60 9.81 10.99 1.42
N THR A 61 9.72 10.15 2.43
CA THR A 61 8.72 10.25 3.51
C THR A 61 8.76 11.59 4.23
N ARG A 62 9.94 12.05 4.63
CA ARG A 62 10.12 13.39 5.23
C ARG A 62 9.62 14.51 4.31
N ARG A 63 9.89 14.42 3.00
CA ARG A 63 9.41 15.39 2.01
C ARG A 63 7.89 15.42 1.94
N VAL A 64 7.26 14.26 1.84
CA VAL A 64 5.80 14.10 1.80
C VAL A 64 5.14 14.68 3.04
N ILE A 65 5.67 14.38 4.23
CA ILE A 65 5.16 14.91 5.49
C ILE A 65 5.28 16.44 5.53
N ASN A 66 6.41 16.99 5.09
CA ASN A 66 6.64 18.43 5.09
C ASN A 66 5.75 19.17 4.09
N GLU A 67 5.62 18.67 2.86
CA GLU A 67 4.70 19.22 1.85
C GLU A 67 3.27 19.25 2.38
N ARG A 68 2.79 18.14 2.95
CA ARG A 68 1.45 18.09 3.54
C ARG A 68 1.28 19.01 4.74
N ARG A 69 2.28 19.14 5.61
CA ARG A 69 2.23 20.11 6.72
C ARG A 69 2.09 21.54 6.22
N MET A 70 2.84 21.91 5.18
CA MET A 70 2.74 23.24 4.58
C MET A 70 1.34 23.50 4.00
N GLU A 71 0.81 22.56 3.21
CA GLU A 71 -0.55 22.64 2.67
C GLU A 71 -1.62 22.72 3.76
N HIS A 72 -1.43 21.98 4.86
CA HIS A 72 -2.36 21.97 5.98
C HIS A 72 -2.34 23.31 6.73
N GLN A 73 -1.17 23.91 6.94
CA GLN A 73 -1.05 25.23 7.57
C GLN A 73 -1.65 26.34 6.71
N THR A 74 -1.50 26.28 5.38
CA THR A 74 -2.06 27.30 4.47
C THR A 74 -3.59 27.22 4.36
N ASN A 75 -4.16 26.01 4.47
CA ASN A 75 -5.61 25.80 4.39
C ASN A 75 -6.35 26.05 5.72
N VAL A 76 -5.64 26.05 6.86
CA VAL A 76 -6.21 26.41 8.17
C VAL A 76 -6.17 27.93 8.35
N LYS A 77 -6.91 28.67 7.50
CA LYS A 77 -7.38 30.02 7.86
C LYS A 77 -8.57 29.89 8.83
N PRO A 78 -8.74 30.76 9.84
CA PRO A 78 -9.64 30.52 10.99
C PRO A 78 -11.15 30.46 10.65
N SER A 79 -11.55 30.78 9.42
CA SER A 79 -12.95 30.98 9.05
C SER A 79 -13.73 29.70 8.71
N GLN A 80 -13.09 28.55 8.50
CA GLN A 80 -13.81 27.31 8.07
C GLN A 80 -14.09 26.29 9.17
N LYS A 81 -13.48 26.40 10.36
CA LYS A 81 -13.75 25.46 11.47
C LYS A 81 -15.18 25.57 12.00
N LYS A 82 -15.80 26.77 12.00
CA LYS A 82 -17.16 26.96 12.54
C LYS A 82 -18.29 26.50 11.62
N GLN A 83 -18.07 26.38 10.31
CA GLN A 83 -19.15 26.02 9.38
C GLN A 83 -19.27 24.51 9.14
N SER A 84 -18.19 23.75 9.39
CA SER A 84 -18.13 22.31 9.14
C SER A 84 -18.73 21.47 10.29
N GLU A 85 -18.87 22.02 11.49
CA GLU A 85 -19.56 21.33 12.60
C GLU A 85 -21.10 21.44 12.48
N VAL A 86 -21.62 22.39 11.71
CA VAL A 86 -23.08 22.62 11.56
C VAL A 86 -23.71 21.72 10.49
N ILE A 87 -22.90 21.11 9.62
CA ILE A 87 -23.35 20.19 8.57
C ILE A 87 -22.56 18.91 8.72
N GLY A 88 -23.18 17.83 9.20
CA GLY A 88 -22.56 16.54 9.59
C GLY A 88 -21.82 15.75 8.50
N ALA A 89 -21.36 16.39 7.43
CA ALA A 89 -20.49 15.81 6.41
C ALA A 89 -19.02 16.01 6.80
N LYS A 90 -18.46 15.09 7.61
CA LYS A 90 -17.00 15.01 7.78
C LYS A 90 -16.35 14.82 6.39
N LYS A 91 -15.62 15.82 5.92
CA LYS A 91 -14.83 15.75 4.68
C LYS A 91 -13.89 14.54 4.77
N LYS A 92 -13.88 13.65 3.77
CA LYS A 92 -12.94 12.52 3.72
C LYS A 92 -11.51 13.08 3.70
N GLN A 93 -10.79 12.92 4.81
CA GLN A 93 -9.39 13.34 4.95
C GLN A 93 -8.48 12.26 4.41
N ALA A 94 -7.33 12.64 3.83
CA ALA A 94 -6.30 11.65 3.54
C ALA A 94 -5.73 11.12 4.86
N PHE A 95 -5.22 9.89 4.86
CA PHE A 95 -4.64 9.26 6.05
C PHE A 95 -3.60 10.14 6.76
N LEU A 96 -2.66 10.73 5.99
CA LEU A 96 -1.66 11.64 6.54
C LEU A 96 -2.27 12.91 7.17
N ASP A 97 -3.36 13.45 6.62
CA ASP A 97 -4.04 14.61 7.21
C ASP A 97 -4.61 14.26 8.60
N LEU A 98 -5.15 13.05 8.75
CA LEU A 98 -5.66 12.55 10.03
C LEU A 98 -4.53 12.41 11.07
N LEU A 99 -3.37 11.87 10.68
CA LEU A 99 -2.21 11.75 11.56
C LEU A 99 -1.68 13.13 11.99
N LEU A 100 -1.59 14.09 11.05
CA LEU A 100 -1.17 15.45 11.35
C LEU A 100 -2.13 16.17 12.30
N GLU A 101 -3.44 15.99 12.12
CA GLU A 101 -4.46 16.53 13.02
C GLU A 101 -4.32 15.94 14.44
N LYS A 102 -4.09 14.63 14.55
CA LYS A 102 -3.88 13.96 15.84
C LYS A 102 -2.62 14.43 16.56
N HIS A 103 -1.52 14.58 15.82
CA HIS A 103 -0.29 15.17 16.34
C HIS A 103 -0.52 16.60 16.85
N HIS A 104 -1.31 17.42 16.13
CA HIS A 104 -1.61 18.78 16.57
C HIS A 104 -2.47 18.81 17.86
N GLN A 105 -3.38 17.86 18.03
CA GLN A 105 -4.21 17.72 19.24
C GLN A 105 -3.40 17.27 20.45
N ASN A 106 -2.48 16.32 20.28
CA ASN A 106 -1.62 15.82 21.35
C ASN A 106 -0.24 15.38 20.80
N PRO A 107 0.75 16.30 20.79
CA PRO A 107 2.08 16.00 20.27
C PRO A 107 2.84 14.91 21.03
N ALA A 108 2.49 14.67 22.30
CA ALA A 108 3.13 13.66 23.15
C ALA A 108 2.61 12.25 22.87
N ALA A 109 1.40 12.11 22.32
CA ALA A 109 0.78 10.82 22.02
C ALA A 109 1.12 10.28 20.62
N LEU A 110 1.46 11.16 19.69
CA LEU A 110 1.86 10.79 18.33
C LEU A 110 2.97 11.73 17.90
N THR A 111 4.22 11.28 17.93
CA THR A 111 5.38 12.09 17.57
C THR A 111 5.54 12.21 16.06
N VAL A 112 6.45 13.08 15.61
CA VAL A 112 6.77 13.20 14.18
C VAL A 112 7.42 11.93 13.64
N GLU A 113 8.20 11.23 14.47
CA GLU A 113 8.84 9.97 14.11
C GLU A 113 7.78 8.89 13.94
N ASP A 114 6.82 8.77 14.86
CA ASP A 114 5.72 7.80 14.74
C ASP A 114 4.91 8.04 13.46
N ILE A 115 4.66 9.31 13.09
CA ILE A 115 3.99 9.63 11.82
C ILE A 115 4.84 9.17 10.63
N ALA A 116 6.17 9.35 10.69
CA ALA A 116 7.06 8.93 9.62
C ALA A 116 7.07 7.40 9.47
N GLU A 117 7.13 6.64 10.56
CA GLU A 117 7.08 5.18 10.54
C GLU A 117 5.76 4.66 9.96
N GLU A 118 4.62 5.25 10.33
CA GLU A 118 3.31 4.92 9.76
C GLU A 118 3.24 5.28 8.27
N VAL A 119 3.77 6.45 7.88
CA VAL A 119 3.81 6.87 6.48
C VAL A 119 4.66 5.91 5.65
N ASP A 120 5.85 5.54 6.12
CA ASP A 120 6.73 4.58 5.45
C ASP A 120 6.04 3.23 5.24
N THR A 121 5.39 2.72 6.28
CA THR A 121 4.67 1.44 6.25
C THR A 121 3.55 1.47 5.22
N PHE A 122 2.64 2.45 5.29
CA PHE A 122 1.50 2.53 4.36
C PHE A 122 1.93 2.83 2.91
N MET A 123 2.99 3.61 2.72
CA MET A 123 3.50 3.89 1.38
C MET A 123 4.20 2.68 0.78
N PHE A 124 4.79 1.78 1.57
CA PHE A 124 5.32 0.50 1.09
C PHE A 124 4.20 -0.51 0.82
N GLU A 125 3.42 -0.85 1.84
CA GLU A 125 2.45 -1.95 1.78
C GLU A 125 1.29 -1.69 0.81
N GLY A 126 0.86 -0.43 0.68
CA GLY A 126 -0.36 -0.10 -0.05
C GLY A 126 -0.27 -0.23 -1.58
N HIS A 127 0.92 -0.14 -2.16
CA HIS A 127 1.08 -0.08 -3.63
C HIS A 127 1.70 -1.35 -4.21
N ASP A 128 2.76 -1.91 -3.61
CA ASP A 128 3.42 -3.10 -4.14
C ASP A 128 2.47 -4.31 -4.14
N THR A 129 1.73 -4.50 -3.05
CA THR A 129 0.79 -5.63 -2.92
C THR A 129 -0.37 -5.52 -3.91
N THR A 130 -0.94 -4.33 -4.07
CA THR A 130 -2.05 -4.09 -4.99
C THR A 130 -1.61 -4.15 -6.45
N ALA A 131 -0.40 -3.68 -6.78
CA ALA A 131 0.18 -3.80 -8.11
C ALA A 131 0.36 -5.27 -8.52
N VAL A 132 0.86 -6.11 -7.61
CA VAL A 132 0.96 -7.57 -7.83
C VAL A 132 -0.43 -8.18 -8.04
N GLY A 133 -1.41 -7.86 -7.19
CA GLY A 133 -2.77 -8.38 -7.31
C GLY A 133 -3.46 -8.00 -8.64
N VAL A 134 -3.34 -6.74 -9.06
CA VAL A 134 -3.86 -6.28 -10.35
C VAL A 134 -3.14 -6.97 -11.51
N SER A 135 -1.81 -7.10 -11.45
CA SER A 135 -1.03 -7.73 -12.52
C SER A 135 -1.44 -9.18 -12.74
N TRP A 136 -1.63 -9.94 -11.66
CA TRP A 136 -2.08 -11.32 -11.75
C TRP A 136 -3.54 -11.45 -12.18
N CYS A 137 -4.44 -10.58 -11.68
CA CYS A 137 -5.82 -10.56 -12.14
C CYS A 137 -5.90 -10.34 -13.66
N LEU A 138 -5.12 -9.40 -14.19
CA LEU A 138 -5.01 -9.17 -15.63
C LEU A 138 -4.39 -10.36 -16.37
N PHE A 139 -3.37 -11.01 -15.80
CA PHE A 139 -2.77 -12.21 -16.37
C PHE A 139 -3.78 -13.37 -16.50
N LEU A 140 -4.56 -13.64 -15.46
CA LEU A 140 -5.58 -14.69 -15.46
C LEU A 140 -6.72 -14.37 -16.43
N LEU A 141 -7.19 -13.13 -16.45
CA LEU A 141 -8.19 -12.68 -17.43
C LEU A 141 -7.69 -12.81 -18.87
N GLY A 142 -6.42 -12.50 -19.14
CA GLY A 142 -5.82 -12.67 -20.45
C GLY A 142 -5.72 -14.14 -20.91
N HIS A 143 -5.80 -15.10 -19.98
CA HIS A 143 -5.75 -16.53 -20.28
C HIS A 143 -7.13 -17.17 -20.44
N ASP A 144 -8.19 -16.59 -19.87
CA ASP A 144 -9.58 -17.04 -20.02
C ASP A 144 -10.45 -15.94 -20.66
N LEU A 145 -10.59 -16.04 -21.99
CA LEU A 145 -11.38 -15.08 -22.78
C LEU A 145 -12.86 -15.09 -22.41
N VAL A 146 -13.40 -16.18 -21.87
CA VAL A 146 -14.81 -16.26 -21.44
C VAL A 146 -15.01 -15.40 -20.20
N TRP A 147 -14.09 -15.49 -19.24
CA TRP A 147 -14.14 -14.68 -18.02
C TRP A 147 -13.88 -13.22 -18.34
N GLN A 148 -12.91 -12.93 -19.22
CA GLN A 148 -12.64 -11.58 -19.69
C GLN A 148 -13.86 -10.95 -20.34
N GLN A 149 -14.49 -11.63 -21.30
CA GLN A 149 -15.67 -11.09 -21.99
C GLN A 149 -16.79 -10.81 -21.00
N ARG A 150 -17.04 -11.73 -20.06
CA ARG A 150 -18.10 -11.55 -19.06
C ARG A 150 -17.83 -10.37 -18.10
N VAL A 151 -16.57 -10.10 -17.75
CA VAL A 151 -16.20 -8.90 -16.99
C VAL A 151 -16.45 -7.63 -17.81
N VAL A 152 -16.09 -7.64 -19.10
CA VAL A 152 -16.35 -6.50 -19.99
C VAL A 152 -17.85 -6.22 -20.12
N ASP A 153 -18.66 -7.27 -20.33
CA ASP A 153 -20.11 -7.16 -20.43
C ASP A 153 -20.72 -6.56 -19.15
N GLU A 154 -20.27 -7.01 -17.96
CA GLU A 154 -20.71 -6.44 -16.68
C GLU A 154 -20.32 -4.96 -16.55
N ILE A 155 -19.10 -4.59 -16.97
CA ILE A 155 -18.66 -3.18 -16.91
C ILE A 155 -19.52 -2.32 -17.83
N ILE A 156 -19.82 -2.78 -19.05
CA ILE A 156 -20.68 -2.05 -20.00
C ILE A 156 -22.11 -1.94 -19.45
N GLU A 157 -22.66 -2.99 -18.83
CA GLU A 157 -23.98 -2.96 -18.21
C GLU A 157 -24.07 -1.94 -17.06
N VAL A 158 -23.03 -1.86 -16.23
CA VAL A 158 -23.02 -1.02 -15.03
C VAL A 158 -22.62 0.43 -15.29
N VAL A 159 -21.62 0.65 -16.15
CA VAL A 159 -20.99 1.95 -16.39
C VAL A 159 -21.44 2.58 -17.71
N GLY A 160 -21.85 1.76 -18.68
CA GLY A 160 -22.15 2.17 -20.05
C GLY A 160 -21.00 1.88 -21.01
N ASP A 161 -21.30 1.96 -22.31
CA ASP A 161 -20.38 1.64 -23.41
C ASP A 161 -19.43 2.82 -23.77
N ASP A 162 -19.70 4.02 -23.23
CA ASP A 162 -18.83 5.18 -23.48
C ASP A 162 -17.57 5.11 -22.59
N PRO A 163 -16.36 4.93 -23.19
CA PRO A 163 -15.10 4.81 -22.45
C PRO A 163 -14.70 6.10 -21.73
N THR A 164 -15.34 7.23 -22.02
CA THR A 164 -15.10 8.51 -21.32
C THR A 164 -15.91 8.64 -20.04
N THR A 165 -16.89 7.75 -19.80
CA THR A 165 -17.73 7.78 -18.61
C THR A 165 -16.90 7.54 -17.35
N PRO A 166 -16.88 8.47 -16.39
CA PRO A 166 -16.09 8.31 -15.18
C PRO A 166 -16.69 7.22 -14.28
N ILE A 167 -15.84 6.32 -13.78
CA ILE A 167 -16.24 5.32 -12.80
C ILE A 167 -16.50 6.02 -11.45
N THR A 168 -17.72 5.86 -10.92
CA THR A 168 -18.12 6.42 -9.62
C THR A 168 -18.20 5.34 -8.54
N LYS A 169 -18.30 5.76 -7.27
CA LYS A 169 -18.43 4.83 -6.14
C LYS A 169 -19.74 4.05 -6.16
N GLU A 170 -20.76 4.53 -6.88
CA GLU A 170 -22.06 3.88 -7.00
C GLU A 170 -22.02 2.67 -7.95
N HIS A 171 -21.01 2.61 -8.82
CA HIS A 171 -20.80 1.48 -9.72
C HIS A 171 -20.19 0.28 -9.00
N LEU A 172 -19.30 0.50 -8.02
CA LEU A 172 -18.52 -0.55 -7.36
C LEU A 172 -19.38 -1.70 -6.78
N PRO A 173 -20.49 -1.45 -6.05
CA PRO A 173 -21.32 -2.53 -5.50
C PRO A 173 -22.06 -3.35 -6.56
N LYS A 174 -22.11 -2.88 -7.81
CA LYS A 174 -22.80 -3.54 -8.93
C LYS A 174 -21.85 -4.45 -9.74
N LEU A 175 -20.54 -4.26 -9.64
CA LEU A 175 -19.49 -5.03 -10.33
C LEU A 175 -19.21 -6.36 -9.61
N LYS A 176 -20.24 -7.21 -9.47
CA LYS A 176 -20.20 -8.42 -8.64
C LYS A 176 -19.33 -9.52 -9.25
N TYR A 177 -19.38 -9.67 -10.57
CA TYR A 177 -18.60 -10.67 -11.29
C TYR A 177 -17.11 -10.31 -11.28
N LEU A 178 -16.77 -9.04 -11.50
CA LEU A 178 -15.41 -8.54 -11.32
C LEU A 178 -14.91 -8.78 -9.89
N GLU A 179 -15.75 -8.52 -8.87
CA GLU A 179 -15.40 -8.84 -7.48
C GLU A 179 -15.15 -10.35 -7.27
N CYS A 180 -15.95 -11.22 -7.90
CA CYS A 180 -15.72 -12.67 -7.90
C CYS A 180 -14.38 -13.04 -8.54
N VAL A 181 -14.04 -12.47 -9.70
CA VAL A 181 -12.75 -12.73 -10.37
C VAL A 181 -11.58 -12.32 -9.48
N ILE A 182 -11.64 -11.14 -8.86
CA ILE A 182 -10.61 -10.67 -7.94
C ILE A 182 -10.47 -11.62 -6.74
N LYS A 183 -11.58 -12.11 -6.18
CA LYS A 183 -11.56 -13.08 -5.07
C LYS A 183 -11.02 -14.46 -5.48
N ILE A 184 -11.32 -14.92 -6.69
CA ILE A 184 -10.76 -16.18 -7.21
C ILE A 184 -9.24 -16.03 -7.35
N HIS A 185 -8.77 -14.90 -7.88
CA HIS A 185 -7.35 -14.58 -7.92
C HIS A 185 -6.72 -14.58 -6.51
N ASP A 186 -7.34 -13.92 -5.52
CA ASP A 186 -6.84 -13.95 -4.14
C ASP A 186 -6.80 -15.38 -3.59
N GLY A 187 -7.78 -16.22 -3.95
CA GLY A 187 -7.80 -17.65 -3.63
C GLY A 187 -6.65 -18.43 -4.27
N GLU A 188 -6.51 -18.37 -5.59
CA GLU A 188 -5.46 -19.09 -6.35
C GLU A 188 -4.05 -18.58 -6.00
N SER A 189 -3.91 -17.27 -5.81
CA SER A 189 -2.66 -16.66 -5.37
C SER A 189 -2.35 -17.00 -3.94
N THR A 190 -3.32 -17.05 -3.03
CA THR A 190 -3.04 -17.58 -1.69
C THR A 190 -2.75 -19.07 -1.70
N HIS A 191 -3.19 -19.85 -2.69
CA HIS A 191 -2.79 -21.24 -2.85
C HIS A 191 -1.34 -21.37 -3.36
N PHE A 192 -0.96 -20.56 -4.35
CA PHE A 192 0.41 -20.51 -4.90
C PHE A 192 1.40 -19.87 -3.91
N ASP A 193 1.00 -18.76 -3.29
CA ASP A 193 1.75 -18.00 -2.31
C ASP A 193 1.71 -18.64 -0.91
N ARG A 194 0.81 -19.58 -0.58
CA ARG A 194 0.99 -20.44 0.62
C ARG A 194 2.29 -21.25 0.58
N ALA A 195 2.91 -21.42 -0.58
CA ALA A 195 4.27 -21.94 -0.69
C ALA A 195 5.35 -20.91 -0.25
N GLY A 196 5.04 -19.60 -0.21
CA GLY A 196 5.94 -18.46 0.03
C GLY A 196 5.57 -17.49 1.18
N THR A 197 4.33 -17.03 1.34
CA THR A 197 3.86 -16.14 2.43
C THR A 197 3.78 -16.88 3.76
N LYS A 198 4.89 -16.88 4.48
CA LYS A 198 4.96 -17.29 5.88
C LYS A 198 4.82 -16.07 6.77
N LEU A 199 3.64 -15.91 7.38
CA LEU A 199 3.48 -14.95 8.47
C LEU A 199 4.28 -15.46 9.69
N LEU A 200 5.31 -14.70 10.06
CA LEU A 200 6.08 -14.99 11.27
C LEU A 200 5.30 -14.46 12.47
N ARG A 201 4.99 -15.35 13.41
CA ARG A 201 4.36 -14.99 14.68
C ARG A 201 5.27 -15.39 15.82
N GLN A 202 5.61 -14.45 16.70
CA GLN A 202 6.32 -14.77 17.93
C GLN A 202 5.33 -14.92 19.08
N LYS A 203 5.40 -16.04 19.79
CA LYS A 203 4.66 -16.27 21.04
C LYS A 203 5.62 -16.88 22.05
N ASP A 204 5.69 -16.33 23.26
CA ASP A 204 6.52 -16.83 24.36
C ASP A 204 8.00 -17.05 23.94
N SER A 205 8.59 -16.03 23.30
CA SER A 205 9.97 -16.03 22.79
C SER A 205 10.30 -17.10 21.73
N LYS A 206 9.32 -17.86 21.25
CA LYS A 206 9.45 -18.81 20.14
C LYS A 206 8.86 -18.21 18.86
N LEU A 207 9.62 -18.31 17.77
CA LEU A 207 9.20 -17.90 16.44
C LEU A 207 8.45 -19.06 15.77
N TYR A 208 7.19 -18.84 15.43
CA TYR A 208 6.35 -19.81 14.72
C TYR A 208 6.07 -19.28 13.31
N ILE A 209 6.06 -20.19 12.33
CA ILE A 209 5.43 -19.93 11.04
C ILE A 209 3.94 -20.19 11.22
N ALA A 210 3.12 -19.15 11.16
CA ALA A 210 1.68 -19.29 11.31
C ALA A 210 1.08 -19.83 9.99
N CYS A 211 0.91 -21.15 9.90
CA CYS A 211 -0.04 -21.74 8.96
C CYS A 211 -1.42 -21.76 9.64
N ARG A 212 -2.43 -21.09 9.08
CA ARG A 212 -3.82 -21.21 9.57
C ARG A 212 -4.24 -22.69 9.50
N PRO A 213 -4.82 -23.28 10.56
CA PRO A 213 -5.40 -24.61 10.48
C PRO A 213 -6.61 -24.58 9.53
N VAL A 214 -6.63 -25.51 8.58
CA VAL A 214 -7.76 -25.73 7.69
C VAL A 214 -8.76 -26.61 8.44
N HIS A 215 -9.85 -26.02 8.93
CA HIS A 215 -11.05 -26.77 9.27
C HIS A 215 -11.95 -26.74 8.03
N PHE A 216 -12.03 -27.88 7.35
CA PHE A 216 -13.08 -28.14 6.38
C PHE A 216 -14.37 -28.43 7.15
N TYR A 217 -15.39 -27.60 6.97
CA TYR A 217 -16.79 -27.96 7.13
C TYR A 217 -17.58 -27.30 6.00
#